data_AF-W8S4A2-F1
#
_entry.id   AF-W8S4A2-F1
#
_cell.length_a   1.000
_cell.length_b   1.000
_cell.length_c   1.000
_cell.angle_alpha   90.00
_cell.angle_beta   90.00
_cell.angle_gamma   90.00
#
_symmetry.space_group_name_H-M   'P 1'
#
loop_
_entity.id
_entity.type
_entity.pdbx_description
1 polymer ?
#
loop_
_entity_poly.entity_id
_entity_poly.type
_entity_poly.pdbx_seq_one_letter_code
_entity_poly.pdbx_strand_id
1 'polypeptide(L)'
;MRATWALAAGDADRTARVFYSNLFRLDPTTKPLFVGDLDLQGRKLTQTLSYIVDHLEDADSLMPSAVELARRHVGYGVVADQYASVGAALIQTFKQLLGPAFTDADEKAWRDTYQALSDAMVAAAYPA
;
A
#
# COMPACT_ATOMS: atom_id res chain seq x y z
N MET A 1 13.39 0.94 5.20
CA MET A 1 11.95 1.32 5.24
C MET A 1 11.72 2.82 5.41
N ARG A 2 11.93 3.44 6.59
CA ARG A 2 11.69 4.89 6.78
C ARG A 2 12.49 5.78 5.80
N ALA A 3 13.78 5.48 5.61
CA ALA A 3 14.63 6.20 4.65
C ALA A 3 14.14 6.03 3.19
N THR A 4 13.81 4.80 2.80
CA THR A 4 13.21 4.45 1.51
C THR A 4 11.92 5.23 1.24
N TRP A 5 11.05 5.29 2.26
CA TRP A 5 9.79 6.02 2.18
C TRP A 5 10.02 7.52 2.08
N ALA A 6 10.94 8.09 2.87
CA ALA A 6 11.24 9.52 2.83
C ALA A 6 11.71 9.96 1.42
N LEU A 7 12.51 9.13 0.74
CA LEU A 7 12.92 9.38 -0.65
C LEU A 7 11.73 9.37 -1.62
N ALA A 8 10.81 8.42 -1.47
CA ALA A 8 9.62 8.34 -2.32
C ALA A 8 8.57 9.43 -1.99
N ALA A 9 8.39 9.75 -0.71
CA ALA A 9 7.41 10.73 -0.23
C ALA A 9 7.79 12.18 -0.54
N GLY A 10 9.05 12.45 -0.91
CA GLY A 10 9.50 13.77 -1.37
C GLY A 10 8.73 14.31 -2.59
N ASP A 11 8.08 13.43 -3.36
CA ASP A 11 7.10 13.79 -4.39
C ASP A 11 5.90 12.83 -4.31
N ALA A 12 5.04 13.08 -3.32
CA ALA A 12 3.84 12.28 -3.04
C ALA A 12 2.91 12.13 -4.25
N ASP A 13 2.75 13.18 -5.04
CA ASP A 13 1.86 13.18 -6.20
C ASP A 13 2.44 12.32 -7.32
N ARG A 14 3.76 12.38 -7.58
CA ARG A 14 4.43 11.46 -8.52
C ARG A 14 4.37 10.02 -8.05
N THR A 15 4.62 9.78 -6.76
CA THR A 15 4.58 8.43 -6.18
C THR A 15 3.20 7.79 -6.36
N ALA A 16 2.14 8.54 -6.05
CA ALA A 16 0.78 8.07 -6.26
C ALA A 16 0.46 7.76 -7.73
N ARG A 17 0.86 8.63 -8.67
CA ARG A 17 0.64 8.40 -10.11
C ARG A 17 1.32 7.11 -10.60
N VAL A 18 2.59 6.91 -10.21
CA VAL A 18 3.34 5.70 -10.58
C VAL A 18 2.69 4.45 -9.96
N PHE A 19 2.27 4.54 -8.70
CA PHE A 19 1.56 3.47 -8.02
C PHE A 19 0.29 3.06 -8.75
N TYR A 20 -0.61 4.00 -9.05
CA TYR A 20 -1.87 3.67 -9.75
C TYR A 20 -1.64 3.14 -11.16
N SER A 21 -0.64 3.67 -11.87
CA SER A 21 -0.25 3.13 -13.18
C SER A 21 0.18 1.66 -13.08
N ASN A 22 1.00 1.31 -12.08
CA ASN A 22 1.43 -0.06 -11.84
C ASN A 22 0.27 -0.96 -11.39
N LEU A 23 -0.57 -0.49 -10.47
CA LEU A 23 -1.72 -1.24 -9.96
C LEU A 23 -2.71 -1.57 -11.07
N PHE A 24 -3.12 -0.58 -11.86
CA PHE A 24 -4.12 -0.80 -12.92
C PHE A 24 -3.58 -1.61 -14.10
N ARG A 25 -2.26 -1.64 -14.30
CA ARG A 25 -1.64 -2.54 -15.26
C ARG A 25 -1.56 -3.97 -14.75
N LEU A 26 -1.27 -4.15 -13.46
CA LEU A 26 -1.15 -5.46 -12.83
C LEU A 26 -2.52 -6.12 -12.64
N ASP A 27 -3.49 -5.33 -12.18
CA ASP A 27 -4.85 -5.76 -11.88
C ASP A 27 -5.85 -4.68 -12.30
N PRO A 28 -6.30 -4.70 -13.57
CA PRO A 28 -7.27 -3.73 -14.08
C PRO A 28 -8.61 -3.73 -13.34
N THR A 29 -8.94 -4.82 -12.62
CA THR A 29 -10.20 -4.95 -11.88
C THR A 29 -10.27 -4.01 -10.67
N THR A 30 -9.12 -3.50 -10.23
CA THR A 30 -9.05 -2.53 -9.14
C THR A 30 -9.43 -1.12 -9.59
N LYS A 31 -9.28 -0.78 -10.88
CA LYS A 31 -9.54 0.59 -11.38
C LYS A 31 -10.94 1.12 -11.07
N PRO A 32 -12.03 0.34 -11.22
CA PRO A 32 -13.38 0.79 -10.86
C PRO A 32 -13.57 1.08 -9.36
N LEU A 33 -12.71 0.56 -8.48
CA LEU A 33 -12.78 0.81 -7.03
C LEU A 33 -12.29 2.23 -6.67
N PHE A 34 -11.52 2.87 -7.55
CA PHE A 34 -11.00 4.22 -7.36
C PHE A 34 -11.82 5.23 -8.16
N VAL A 35 -13.06 5.47 -7.72
CA VAL A 35 -13.95 6.45 -8.34
C VAL A 35 -13.60 7.87 -7.87
N GLY A 36 -13.52 8.83 -8.78
CA GLY A 36 -13.30 10.25 -8.48
C GLY A 36 -11.92 10.77 -8.87
N ASP A 37 -11.44 11.76 -8.12
CA ASP A 37 -10.15 12.42 -8.36
C ASP A 37 -8.98 11.53 -7.91
N LEU A 38 -8.22 11.01 -8.88
CA LEU A 38 -7.07 10.14 -8.64
C LEU A 38 -5.91 10.85 -7.94
N ASP A 39 -5.77 12.17 -8.09
CA ASP A 39 -4.75 12.93 -7.36
C ASP A 39 -5.12 13.02 -5.87
N LEU A 40 -6.40 13.25 -5.58
CA LEU A 40 -6.89 13.27 -4.20
C LEU A 40 -6.85 11.87 -3.54
N GLN A 41 -7.17 10.82 -4.31
CA GLN A 41 -6.98 9.42 -3.90
C GLN A 41 -5.51 9.10 -3.67
N GLY A 42 -4.62 9.63 -4.51
CA GLY A 42 -3.17 9.50 -4.39
C GLY A 42 -2.63 10.08 -3.09
N ARG A 43 -3.08 11.27 -2.72
CA ARG A 43 -2.70 11.91 -1.45
C ARG A 43 -3.17 11.11 -0.23
N LYS A 44 -4.40 10.60 -0.25
CA LYS A 44 -4.92 9.74 0.83
C LYS A 44 -4.13 8.44 0.95
N LEU A 45 -3.78 7.82 -0.17
CA LEU A 45 -2.96 6.62 -0.19
C LEU A 45 -1.57 6.91 0.40
N THR A 46 -0.89 7.96 -0.08
CA THR A 46 0.42 8.34 0.44
C THR A 46 0.37 8.65 1.93
N GLN A 47 -0.67 9.33 2.43
CA GLN A 47 -0.87 9.54 3.86
C GLN A 47 -1.05 8.24 4.64
N THR A 48 -1.82 7.30 4.10
CA THR A 48 -2.04 5.98 4.72
C THR A 48 -0.75 5.17 4.75
N LEU A 49 0.01 5.17 3.66
CA LEU A 49 1.32 4.51 3.59
C LEU A 49 2.34 5.17 4.53
N SER A 50 2.37 6.50 4.62
CA SER A 50 3.18 7.21 5.61
C SER A 50 2.80 6.79 7.02
N TYR A 51 1.51 6.74 7.35
CA TYR A 51 1.04 6.29 8.65
C TYR A 51 1.51 4.87 8.97
N ILE A 52 1.40 3.94 8.01
CA ILE A 52 1.91 2.58 8.16
C ILE A 52 3.43 2.58 8.40
N VAL A 53 4.21 3.28 7.57
CA VAL A 53 5.67 3.44 7.73
C VAL A 53 6.05 4.01 9.09
N ASP A 54 5.28 4.97 9.58
CA ASP A 54 5.59 5.67 10.81
C ASP A 54 5.31 4.83 12.06
N HIS A 55 4.35 3.92 11.99
CA HIS A 55 3.88 3.08 13.10
C HIS A 55 4.33 1.62 12.97
N LEU A 56 5.19 1.30 12.00
CA LEU A 56 5.65 -0.06 11.75
C LEU A 56 6.54 -0.66 12.84
N GLU A 57 7.16 0.19 13.65
CA GLU A 57 7.90 -0.22 14.86
C GLU A 57 6.95 -0.51 16.04
N ASP A 58 5.67 -0.16 15.93
CA ASP A 58 4.62 -0.38 16.92
C ASP A 58 3.44 -1.09 16.26
N ALA A 59 3.70 -2.33 15.83
CA ALA A 59 2.69 -3.18 15.18
C ALA A 59 1.44 -3.36 16.05
N ASP A 60 1.58 -3.43 17.37
CA ASP A 60 0.48 -3.57 18.32
C ASP A 60 -0.47 -2.37 18.28
N SER A 61 0.05 -1.15 18.10
CA SER A 61 -0.76 0.06 17.90
C SER A 61 -1.41 0.14 16.52
N LEU A 62 -0.79 -0.44 15.49
CA LEU A 62 -1.26 -0.38 14.10
C LEU A 62 -2.44 -1.32 13.86
N MET A 63 -2.46 -2.48 14.53
CA MET A 63 -3.44 -3.55 14.27
C MET A 63 -4.90 -3.14 14.42
N PRO A 64 -5.33 -2.44 15.49
CA PRO A 64 -6.72 -1.99 15.60
C PRO A 64 -7.16 -1.07 14.45
N SER A 65 -6.29 -0.14 14.04
CA SER A 65 -6.53 0.76 12.91
C SER A 65 -6.56 0.03 11.58
N ALA A 66 -5.70 -0.97 11.40
CA ALA A 66 -5.67 -1.83 10.21
C ALA A 66 -6.96 -2.65 10.07
N VAL A 67 -7.49 -3.20 11.16
CA VAL A 67 -8.77 -3.92 11.17
C VAL A 67 -9.93 -3.01 10.75
N GLU A 68 -10.01 -1.81 11.31
CA GLU A 68 -11.05 -0.85 10.94
C GLU A 68 -10.90 -0.36 9.49
N LEU A 69 -9.66 -0.24 9.02
CA LEU A 69 -9.38 0.01 7.61
C LEU A 69 -9.86 -1.14 6.73
N ALA A 70 -9.64 -2.40 7.12
CA ALA A 70 -10.05 -3.58 6.36
C ALA A 70 -11.57 -3.66 6.19
N ARG A 71 -12.35 -3.38 7.24
CA ARG A 71 -13.81 -3.33 7.16
C ARG A 71 -14.31 -2.30 6.15
N ARG A 72 -13.67 -1.13 6.12
CA ARG A 72 -13.97 -0.10 5.10
C ARG A 72 -13.64 -0.56 3.69
N HIS A 73 -12.54 -1.30 3.52
CA HIS A 73 -12.15 -1.86 2.21
C HIS A 73 -13.20 -2.85 1.68
N VAL A 74 -13.79 -3.69 2.54
CA VAL A 74 -14.93 -4.54 2.15
C VAL A 74 -16.10 -3.70 1.66
N GLY A 75 -16.42 -2.61 2.37
CA GLY A 75 -17.47 -1.66 1.96
C GLY A 75 -17.19 -0.97 0.62
N TYR A 76 -15.94 -0.89 0.19
CA TYR A 76 -15.54 -0.36 -1.13
C TYR A 76 -15.60 -1.42 -2.23
N GLY A 77 -15.88 -2.69 -1.90
CA GLY A 77 -15.90 -3.80 -2.84
C GLY A 77 -14.52 -4.42 -3.11
N VAL A 78 -13.53 -4.14 -2.26
CA VAL A 78 -12.22 -4.81 -2.33
C VAL A 78 -12.41 -6.29 -1.98
N VAL A 79 -11.67 -7.16 -2.66
CA VAL A 79 -11.60 -8.61 -2.35
C VAL A 79 -10.21 -9.02 -1.89
N ALA A 80 -10.09 -10.15 -1.19
CA ALA A 80 -8.84 -10.63 -0.60
C ALA A 80 -7.67 -10.71 -1.62
N ASP A 81 -7.93 -11.20 -2.83
CA ASP A 81 -6.90 -11.34 -3.88
C ASP A 81 -6.27 -10.00 -4.29
N GLN A 82 -7.01 -8.90 -4.20
CA GLN A 82 -6.53 -7.57 -4.61
C GLN A 82 -5.48 -6.99 -3.66
N TYR A 83 -5.36 -7.50 -2.43
CA TYR A 83 -4.29 -7.11 -1.52
C TYR A 83 -2.92 -7.51 -2.09
N ALA A 84 -2.82 -8.70 -2.68
CA ALA A 84 -1.58 -9.13 -3.33
C ALA A 84 -1.21 -8.20 -4.51
N SER A 85 -2.20 -7.78 -5.30
CA SER A 85 -2.02 -6.81 -6.40
C SER A 85 -1.46 -5.47 -5.89
N VAL A 86 -2.00 -4.96 -4.78
CA VAL A 86 -1.55 -3.70 -4.16
C VAL A 86 -0.10 -3.82 -3.67
N GLY A 87 0.25 -4.90 -2.96
CA GLY A 87 1.62 -5.12 -2.49
C GLY A 87 2.63 -5.18 -3.63
N ALA A 88 2.31 -5.90 -4.70
CA ALA A 88 3.16 -5.98 -5.89
C ALA A 88 3.32 -4.63 -6.61
N ALA A 89 2.24 -3.85 -6.72
CA ALA A 89 2.28 -2.51 -7.30
C ALA A 89 3.14 -1.54 -6.48
N LEU A 90 3.09 -1.64 -5.15
CA LEU A 90 3.91 -0.84 -4.24
C LEU A 90 5.40 -1.11 -4.42
N ILE A 91 5.80 -2.38 -4.47
CA ILE A 91 7.21 -2.76 -4.70
C ILE A 91 7.69 -2.30 -6.08
N GLN A 92 6.88 -2.44 -7.14
CA GLN A 92 7.24 -1.94 -8.46
C GLN A 92 7.41 -0.42 -8.47
N THR A 93 6.60 0.29 -7.70
CA THR A 93 6.70 1.76 -7.55
C THR A 93 8.03 2.16 -6.93
N PHE A 94 8.44 1.51 -5.85
CA PHE A 94 9.74 1.79 -5.23
C PHE A 94 10.91 1.47 -6.17
N LYS A 95 10.87 0.33 -6.87
CA LYS A 95 11.90 0.00 -7.88
C LYS A 95 12.03 1.07 -8.95
N GLN A 96 10.92 1.60 -9.45
CA GLN A 96 10.92 2.61 -10.52
C GLN A 96 11.39 3.98 -10.03
N LEU A 97 10.99 4.39 -8.82
CA LEU A 97 11.30 5.73 -8.31
C LEU A 97 12.70 5.84 -7.72
N LEU A 98 13.15 4.79 -7.04
CA LEU A 98 14.40 4.81 -6.27
C LEU A 98 15.53 4.10 -7.00
N GLY A 99 15.23 3.24 -7.98
CA GLY A 99 16.23 2.54 -8.78
C GLY A 99 17.24 1.80 -7.89
N PRO A 100 18.55 1.98 -8.11
CA PRO A 100 19.60 1.35 -7.31
C PRO A 100 19.57 1.67 -5.81
N ALA A 101 18.91 2.76 -5.40
CA ALA A 101 18.78 3.12 -3.98
C ALA A 101 17.76 2.24 -3.24
N PHE A 102 16.93 1.47 -3.96
CA PHE A 102 16.05 0.46 -3.37
C PHE A 102 16.74 -0.90 -3.41
N THR A 103 17.37 -1.24 -2.30
CA THR A 103 18.17 -2.46 -2.19
C THR A 103 17.30 -3.71 -2.04
N ASP A 104 17.87 -4.89 -2.26
CA ASP A 104 17.18 -6.17 -2.02
C ASP A 104 16.71 -6.31 -0.56
N ALA A 105 17.49 -5.75 0.39
CA ALA A 105 17.13 -5.72 1.79
C ALA A 105 15.90 -4.83 2.05
N ASP A 106 15.82 -3.67 1.39
CA ASP A 106 14.65 -2.80 1.45
C ASP A 106 13.43 -3.49 0.85
N GLU A 107 13.57 -4.10 -0.34
CA GLU A 107 12.48 -4.83 -0.97
C GLU A 107 11.94 -5.93 -0.06
N LYS A 108 12.82 -6.74 0.53
CA LYS A 108 12.43 -7.80 1.46
C LYS A 108 11.67 -7.22 2.66
N ALA A 109 12.22 -6.19 3.29
CA ALA A 109 11.59 -5.57 4.46
C ALA A 109 10.18 -5.03 4.13
N TRP A 110 10.01 -4.39 2.97
CA TRP A 110 8.70 -3.91 2.51
C TRP A 110 7.72 -5.04 2.21
N ARG A 111 8.17 -6.12 1.59
CA ARG A 111 7.33 -7.29 1.29
C ARG A 111 6.82 -7.95 2.56
N ASP A 112 7.73 -8.27 3.49
CA ASP A 112 7.40 -8.96 4.75
C ASP A 112 6.38 -8.12 5.55
N THR A 113 6.64 -6.82 5.61
CA THR A 113 5.81 -5.86 6.31
C THR A 113 4.41 -5.73 5.70
N TYR A 114 4.35 -5.53 4.39
CA TYR A 114 3.07 -5.42 3.70
C TYR A 114 2.26 -6.70 3.86
N GLN A 115 2.92 -7.85 3.76
CA GLN A 115 2.29 -9.17 3.91
C GLN A 115 1.66 -9.31 5.30
N ALA A 116 2.41 -9.00 6.38
CA ALA A 116 1.89 -9.08 7.74
C ALA A 116 0.66 -8.18 7.95
N LEU A 117 0.69 -6.96 7.40
CA LEU A 117 -0.44 -6.05 7.44
C LEU A 117 -1.64 -6.59 6.64
N SER A 118 -1.42 -7.03 5.40
CA SER A 118 -2.50 -7.54 4.55
C SER A 118 -3.12 -8.81 5.12
N ASP A 119 -2.34 -9.69 5.73
CA ASP A 119 -2.84 -10.92 6.36
C ASP A 119 -3.77 -10.58 7.54
N ALA A 120 -3.37 -9.63 8.39
CA ALA A 120 -4.21 -9.17 9.49
C ALA A 120 -5.51 -8.52 8.99
N MET A 121 -5.43 -7.70 7.94
CA MET A 121 -6.59 -7.08 7.32
C MET A 121 -7.54 -8.12 6.71
N VAL A 122 -6.99 -9.08 5.95
CA VAL A 122 -7.78 -10.14 5.30
C VAL A 122 -8.44 -11.03 6.33
N ALA A 123 -7.71 -11.47 7.37
CA ALA A 123 -8.26 -12.30 8.44
C ALA A 123 -9.40 -11.60 9.19
N ALA A 124 -9.32 -10.28 9.35
CA ALA A 124 -10.36 -9.50 10.03
C ALA A 124 -11.59 -9.19 9.16
N ALA A 125 -11.41 -9.11 7.84
CA ALA A 125 -12.43 -8.70 6.88
C ALA A 125 -13.16 -9.89 6.21
N TYR A 126 -12.47 -11.00 6.01
CA TYR A 126 -12.96 -12.18 5.31
C TYR A 126 -12.78 -13.43 6.20
N PRO A 127 -13.55 -13.55 7.30
CA PRO A 127 -13.48 -14.73 8.16
C PRO A 127 -13.95 -15.97 7.38
N ALA A 128 -13.35 -17.13 7.70
CA ALA A 128 -13.68 -18.43 7.12
C ALA A 128 -15.12 -18.88 7.42
#